data_AF-A0A966STH8-F1
#
_entry.id   AF-A0A966STH8-F1
#
_cell.length_a   1.000
_cell.length_b   1.000
_cell.length_c   1.000
_cell.angle_alpha   90.00
_cell.angle_beta   90.00
_cell.angle_gamma   90.00
#
_symmetry.space_group_name_H-M   'P 1'
#
loop_
_entity.id
_entity.type
_entity.pdbx_description
1 polymer ?
#
loop_
_entity_poly.entity_id
_entity_poly.type
_entity_poly.pdbx_seq_one_letter_code
_entity_poly.pdbx_strand_id
1 'polypeptide(L)'
;SGSTIAAAAIRRDETIPAFNCRSVSSKIADGVIRTAIGCAGLPIYGPFEAPAQGTADPLADGILDNCGGHTGPSGEYHVHATPACLPADLMATPDTVVGYALDGFPIMSPFFCADDDCATIVSVRSSYQQVSTDRMVWLRYGYVDGLGDLDRCNGMTGPDGEYRYYAVRTFPYFLGCYTGEVGTQSAKRPERRP
;
A
#
# COMPACT_ATOMS: atom_id res chain seq x y z
N SER A 1 12.42 -41.94 17.56
CA SER A 1 12.33 -41.01 18.71
C SER A 1 12.29 -39.60 18.15
N GLY A 2 11.16 -38.90 18.36
CA GLY A 2 10.91 -37.58 17.77
C GLY A 2 11.76 -36.49 18.42
N SER A 3 12.11 -35.48 17.63
CA SER A 3 12.70 -34.24 18.13
C SER A 3 11.70 -33.11 17.89
N THR A 4 11.01 -32.73 18.95
CA THR A 4 10.11 -31.58 19.01
C THR A 4 10.98 -30.34 18.95
N ILE A 5 10.87 -29.55 17.87
CA ILE A 5 11.47 -28.22 17.83
C ILE A 5 10.61 -27.35 18.74
N ALA A 6 11.17 -26.98 19.89
CA ALA A 6 10.53 -26.09 20.84
C ALA A 6 10.19 -24.76 20.15
N ALA A 7 8.93 -24.34 20.27
CA ALA A 7 8.54 -22.98 19.93
C ALA A 7 9.36 -22.03 20.82
N ALA A 8 10.32 -21.33 20.23
CA ALA A 8 11.05 -20.29 20.91
C ALA A 8 10.06 -19.16 21.21
N ALA A 9 9.72 -19.00 22.49
CA ALA A 9 8.97 -17.85 22.97
C ALA A 9 9.79 -16.58 22.65
N ILE A 10 9.27 -15.77 21.72
CA ILE A 10 9.83 -14.45 21.39
C ILE A 10 9.76 -13.62 22.68
N ARG A 11 10.94 -13.23 23.20
CA ARG A 11 11.02 -12.35 24.37
C ARG A 11 10.56 -10.96 23.96
N ARG A 12 9.70 -10.35 24.79
CA ARG A 12 9.07 -9.02 24.59
C ARG A 12 10.05 -7.81 24.60
N ASP A 13 11.33 -8.02 24.33
CA ASP A 13 12.42 -7.04 24.52
C ASP A 13 13.30 -6.84 23.26
N GLU A 14 13.14 -7.66 22.21
CA GLU A 14 13.77 -7.36 20.93
C GLU A 14 12.85 -6.42 20.14
N THR A 15 13.11 -5.12 20.27
CA THR A 15 12.60 -4.10 19.36
C THR A 15 12.83 -4.57 17.93
N ILE A 16 11.75 -4.87 17.20
CA ILE A 16 11.78 -4.98 15.74
C ILE A 16 12.50 -3.71 15.27
N PRO A 17 13.60 -3.79 14.50
CA PRO A 17 14.31 -2.61 14.06
C PRO A 17 13.26 -1.71 13.41
N ALA A 18 13.03 -0.55 14.03
CA ALA A 18 12.09 0.42 13.50
C ALA A 18 12.58 0.73 12.09
N PHE A 19 11.92 0.17 11.08
CA PHE A 19 12.08 0.62 9.72
C PHE A 19 11.85 2.12 9.80
N ASN A 20 12.86 2.92 9.43
CA ASN A 20 12.85 4.37 9.62
C ASN A 20 11.84 4.97 8.62
N CYS A 21 10.55 4.75 8.90
CA CYS A 21 9.37 5.20 8.18
C CYS A 21 9.23 6.70 8.45
N ARG A 22 10.07 7.51 7.82
CA ARG A 22 9.82 8.95 7.74
C ARG A 22 8.99 9.23 6.50
N SER A 23 8.05 10.16 6.64
CA SER A 23 7.38 10.76 5.49
C SER A 23 8.45 11.27 4.52
N VAL A 24 8.63 10.56 3.40
CA VAL A 24 9.41 11.08 2.28
C VAL A 24 8.48 11.99 1.51
N SER A 25 8.66 13.31 1.66
CA SER A 25 8.06 14.30 0.76
C SER A 25 8.49 13.96 -0.66
N SER A 26 7.66 13.24 -1.39
CA SER A 26 7.93 12.77 -2.74
C SER A 26 6.95 13.47 -3.67
N LYS A 27 7.50 14.20 -4.64
CA LYS A 27 6.75 15.06 -5.57
C LYS A 27 6.77 14.39 -6.94
N ILE A 28 5.62 13.94 -7.46
CA ILE A 28 5.45 13.56 -8.88
C ILE A 28 4.06 13.99 -9.37
N ALA A 29 4.00 14.45 -10.63
CA ALA A 29 2.86 15.05 -11.32
C ALA A 29 2.01 14.06 -12.14
N ASP A 30 0.79 14.50 -12.46
CA ASP A 30 -0.33 13.91 -13.23
C ASP A 30 -0.09 12.66 -14.10
N GLY A 31 -1.06 11.72 -14.04
CA GLY A 31 -1.00 10.40 -14.70
C GLY A 31 -0.35 9.31 -13.83
N VAL A 32 -0.47 9.48 -12.52
CA VAL A 32 0.40 8.92 -11.48
C VAL A 32 0.30 7.40 -11.39
N ILE A 33 1.32 6.69 -11.91
CA ILE A 33 1.49 5.25 -11.69
C ILE A 33 2.09 5.02 -10.30
N ARG A 34 3.06 5.84 -9.85
CA ARG A 34 3.64 5.75 -8.50
C ARG A 34 2.80 6.46 -7.46
N THR A 35 2.15 5.72 -6.59
CA THR A 35 1.22 6.28 -5.61
C THR A 35 1.85 6.54 -4.24
N ALA A 36 2.92 5.80 -3.88
CA ALA A 36 3.50 5.84 -2.55
C ALA A 36 4.94 5.31 -2.52
N ILE A 37 5.58 5.45 -1.36
CA ILE A 37 6.87 4.82 -1.05
C ILE A 37 6.69 3.99 0.23
N GLY A 38 7.04 2.70 0.16
CA GLY A 38 7.06 1.81 1.32
C GLY A 38 8.21 2.16 2.27
N CYS A 39 8.11 1.77 3.53
CA CYS A 39 9.15 2.07 4.53
C CYS A 39 10.52 1.47 4.22
N ALA A 40 10.57 0.41 3.41
CA ALA A 40 11.81 -0.17 2.89
C ALA A 40 12.39 0.60 1.67
N GLY A 41 11.78 1.73 1.28
CA GLY A 41 12.12 2.50 0.08
C GLY A 41 11.52 1.96 -1.21
N LEU A 42 10.73 0.88 -1.14
CA LEU A 42 10.12 0.23 -2.30
C LEU A 42 9.04 1.14 -2.92
N PRO A 43 9.12 1.45 -4.23
CA PRO A 43 8.06 2.17 -4.92
C PRO A 43 6.75 1.39 -4.92
N ILE A 44 5.68 2.04 -4.47
CA ILE A 44 4.32 1.50 -4.51
C ILE A 44 3.57 2.23 -5.61
N TYR A 45 3.01 1.46 -6.52
CA TYR A 45 2.28 1.91 -7.69
C TYR A 45 0.79 1.64 -7.49
N GLY A 46 -0.06 2.35 -8.25
CA GLY A 46 -1.50 2.09 -8.28
C GLY A 46 -1.79 0.67 -8.78
N PRO A 47 -3.02 0.17 -8.65
CA PRO A 47 -3.32 -1.23 -8.96
C PRO A 47 -3.33 -1.55 -10.47
N PHE A 48 -2.83 -0.67 -11.33
CA PHE A 48 -2.92 -0.74 -12.79
C PHE A 48 -1.59 -0.44 -13.49
N GLU A 49 -1.43 -1.02 -14.68
CA GLU A 49 -0.36 -0.73 -15.63
C GLU A 49 -0.46 0.69 -16.20
N ALA A 50 0.61 1.17 -16.85
CA ALA A 50 0.66 2.52 -17.41
C ALA A 50 -0.57 2.85 -18.30
N PRO A 51 -0.95 4.14 -18.44
CA PRO A 51 -2.03 4.55 -19.34
C PRO A 51 -1.87 4.04 -20.78
N ALA A 52 -0.63 3.87 -21.26
CA ALA A 52 -0.33 3.29 -22.57
C ALA A 52 -0.80 1.83 -22.73
N GLN A 53 -0.98 1.10 -21.62
CA GLN A 53 -1.54 -0.25 -21.54
C GLN A 53 -3.03 -0.23 -21.17
N GLY A 54 -3.66 0.95 -21.15
CA GLY A 54 -5.09 1.10 -20.88
C GLY A 54 -5.47 0.87 -19.42
N THR A 55 -4.56 1.04 -18.46
CA THR A 55 -4.80 0.74 -17.03
C THR A 55 -5.19 -0.72 -16.78
N ALA A 56 -4.56 -1.64 -17.54
CA ALA A 56 -4.74 -3.07 -17.37
C ALA A 56 -4.37 -3.53 -15.95
N ASP A 57 -5.01 -4.60 -15.50
CA ASP A 57 -4.75 -5.22 -14.20
C ASP A 57 -3.49 -6.12 -14.27
N PRO A 58 -2.36 -5.71 -13.67
CA PRO A 58 -1.13 -6.49 -13.75
C PRO A 58 -1.19 -7.78 -12.93
N LEU A 59 -2.00 -7.81 -11.86
CA LEU A 59 -2.19 -9.03 -11.07
C LEU A 59 -2.95 -10.07 -11.90
N ALA A 60 -4.04 -9.64 -12.55
CA ALA A 60 -4.84 -10.55 -13.38
C ALA A 60 -4.17 -10.92 -14.70
N ASP A 61 -3.32 -10.04 -15.25
CA ASP A 61 -2.46 -10.35 -16.41
C ASP A 61 -1.30 -11.30 -16.03
N GLY A 62 -1.10 -11.57 -14.73
CA GLY A 62 -0.12 -12.55 -14.24
C GLY A 62 1.33 -12.11 -14.40
N ILE A 63 1.59 -10.81 -14.41
CA ILE A 63 2.94 -10.24 -14.63
C ILE A 63 3.66 -9.86 -13.33
N LEU A 64 2.98 -9.96 -12.18
CA LEU A 64 3.55 -9.71 -10.86
C LEU A 64 4.28 -10.94 -10.33
N ASP A 65 5.39 -10.71 -9.65
CA ASP A 65 6.08 -11.72 -8.86
C ASP A 65 5.35 -12.00 -7.52
N ASN A 66 5.92 -12.88 -6.70
CA ASN A 66 5.36 -13.21 -5.37
C ASN A 66 5.36 -12.01 -4.39
N CYS A 67 6.13 -10.97 -4.68
CA CYS A 67 6.11 -9.72 -3.94
C CYS A 67 5.03 -8.75 -4.43
N GLY A 68 4.19 -9.14 -5.40
CA GLY A 68 3.14 -8.27 -5.92
C GLY A 68 3.69 -7.14 -6.80
N GLY A 69 4.90 -7.30 -7.34
CA GLY A 69 5.58 -6.29 -8.15
C GLY A 69 6.25 -6.85 -9.40
N HIS A 70 6.80 -5.94 -10.20
CA HIS A 70 7.59 -6.27 -11.38
C HIS A 70 8.54 -5.13 -11.73
N THR A 71 9.45 -5.40 -12.65
CA THR A 71 10.38 -4.40 -13.18
C THR A 71 9.80 -3.77 -14.43
N GLY A 72 9.63 -2.45 -14.41
CA GLY A 72 9.17 -1.69 -15.57
C GLY A 72 10.22 -1.59 -16.68
N PRO A 73 9.84 -1.10 -17.88
CA PRO A 73 10.77 -0.94 -19.00
C PRO A 73 11.99 -0.03 -18.72
N SER A 74 11.87 0.87 -17.74
CA SER A 74 12.96 1.74 -17.27
C SER A 74 13.94 1.05 -16.31
N GLY A 75 13.71 -0.23 -15.97
CA GLY A 75 14.54 -1.00 -15.05
C GLY A 75 14.21 -0.82 -13.58
N GLU A 76 13.17 -0.05 -13.23
CA GLU A 76 12.74 0.13 -11.85
C GLU A 76 11.75 -0.96 -11.41
N TYR A 77 12.09 -1.63 -10.32
CA TYR A 77 11.17 -2.53 -9.63
C TYR A 77 10.17 -1.76 -8.76
N HIS A 78 8.89 -2.12 -8.87
CA HIS A 78 7.80 -1.48 -8.14
C HIS A 78 6.68 -2.49 -7.87
N VAL A 79 5.88 -2.24 -6.83
CA VAL A 79 4.76 -3.12 -6.45
C VAL A 79 3.41 -2.49 -6.80
N HIS A 80 2.48 -3.31 -7.27
CA HIS A 80 1.09 -2.93 -7.57
C HIS A 80 0.10 -3.52 -6.56
N ALA A 81 0.45 -4.66 -5.97
CA ALA A 81 -0.38 -5.37 -5.01
C ALA A 81 0.37 -5.55 -3.68
N THR A 82 -0.37 -5.70 -2.59
CA THR A 82 0.23 -5.88 -1.27
C THR A 82 1.11 -7.13 -1.26
N PRO A 83 2.42 -7.00 -0.97
CA PRO A 83 3.37 -8.08 -1.15
C PRO A 83 3.06 -9.26 -0.24
N ALA A 84 3.08 -10.47 -0.80
CA ALA A 84 3.13 -11.68 0.04
C ALA A 84 4.52 -11.90 0.65
N CYS A 85 5.54 -11.19 0.16
CA CYS A 85 6.92 -11.33 0.60
C CYS A 85 7.34 -10.36 1.71
N LEU A 86 6.49 -9.39 2.10
CA LEU A 86 6.75 -8.60 3.30
C LEU A 86 6.75 -9.52 4.53
N PRO A 87 7.58 -9.24 5.55
CA PRO A 87 7.57 -10.01 6.79
C PRO A 87 6.14 -10.12 7.31
N ALA A 88 5.71 -11.34 7.63
CA ALA A 88 4.34 -11.60 8.09
C ALA A 88 3.98 -10.70 9.27
N ASP A 89 4.94 -10.43 10.16
CA ASP A 89 4.78 -9.58 11.33
C ASP A 89 4.44 -8.13 10.95
N LEU A 90 5.02 -7.58 9.88
CA LEU A 90 4.73 -6.21 9.43
C LEU A 90 3.27 -6.06 8.97
N MET A 91 2.75 -7.09 8.33
CA MET A 91 1.37 -7.12 7.81
C MET A 91 0.35 -7.64 8.83
N ALA A 92 0.80 -8.21 9.95
CA ALA A 92 -0.06 -8.77 11.01
C ALA A 92 -0.13 -7.89 12.27
N THR A 93 0.79 -6.95 12.44
CA THR A 93 0.82 -6.04 13.59
C THR A 93 -0.18 -4.89 13.34
N PRO A 94 -1.09 -4.58 14.28
CA PRO A 94 -2.00 -3.45 14.15
C PRO A 94 -1.27 -2.11 14.16
N ASP A 95 -1.89 -1.09 13.56
CA ASP A 95 -1.44 0.31 13.54
C ASP A 95 0.02 0.50 13.13
N THR A 96 0.49 -0.37 12.24
CA THR A 96 1.87 -0.35 11.76
C THR A 96 1.95 0.40 10.45
N VAL A 97 2.80 1.43 10.39
CA VAL A 97 3.07 2.15 9.14
C VAL A 97 3.91 1.26 8.22
N VAL A 98 3.40 0.99 7.01
CA VAL A 98 4.09 0.22 5.97
C VAL A 98 4.62 1.10 4.84
N GLY A 99 4.15 2.35 4.74
CA GLY A 99 4.61 3.34 3.77
C GLY A 99 3.92 4.68 3.92
N TYR A 100 4.22 5.61 3.02
CA TYR A 100 3.53 6.90 2.91
C TYR A 100 3.13 7.17 1.48
N ALA A 101 1.90 7.64 1.31
CA ALA A 101 1.39 8.13 0.04
C ALA A 101 2.02 9.49 -0.32
N LEU A 102 2.05 9.82 -1.62
CA LEU A 102 2.67 11.08 -2.09
C LEU A 102 1.91 12.33 -1.62
N ASP A 103 0.66 12.19 -1.20
CA ASP A 103 -0.14 13.26 -0.57
C ASP A 103 0.13 13.42 0.93
N GLY A 104 1.04 12.62 1.50
CA GLY A 104 1.55 12.76 2.86
C GLY A 104 0.87 11.87 3.90
N PHE A 105 -0.22 11.18 3.56
CA PHE A 105 -0.91 10.28 4.50
C PHE A 105 -0.18 8.93 4.64
N PRO A 106 -0.19 8.32 5.84
CA PRO A 106 0.42 7.02 6.05
C PRO A 106 -0.40 5.92 5.37
N ILE A 107 0.30 4.87 4.95
CA ILE A 107 -0.26 3.58 4.57
C ILE A 107 -0.01 2.63 5.74
N MET A 108 -1.08 2.11 6.32
CA MET A 108 -1.04 1.22 7.48
C MET A 108 -1.12 -0.25 7.08
N SER A 109 -0.71 -1.13 7.98
CA SER A 109 -1.08 -2.55 7.96
C SER A 109 -2.61 -2.69 8.02
N PRO A 110 -3.20 -3.81 7.58
CA PRO A 110 -4.64 -3.99 7.46
C PRO A 110 -5.34 -4.19 8.80
N PHE A 111 -4.67 -3.94 9.93
CA PHE A 111 -5.20 -4.14 11.27
C PHE A 111 -5.06 -2.85 12.07
N PHE A 112 -6.05 -2.56 12.92
CA PHE A 112 -6.01 -1.44 13.86
C PHE A 112 -6.55 -1.84 15.23
N CYS A 113 -6.10 -1.15 16.27
CA CYS A 113 -6.63 -1.24 17.61
C CYS A 113 -7.97 -0.50 17.69
N ALA A 114 -9.05 -1.22 18.00
CA ALA A 114 -10.39 -0.65 18.10
C ALA A 114 -10.70 -0.05 19.49
N ASP A 115 -9.82 -0.25 20.46
CA ASP A 115 -9.88 0.28 21.82
C ASP A 115 -8.51 0.78 22.28
N ASP A 116 -8.50 1.63 23.32
CA ASP A 116 -7.29 2.34 23.80
C ASP A 116 -6.19 1.40 24.30
N ASP A 117 -6.56 0.23 24.83
CA ASP A 117 -5.64 -0.78 25.35
C ASP A 117 -5.20 -1.81 24.28
N CYS A 118 -5.68 -1.66 23.04
CA CYS A 118 -5.52 -2.60 21.93
C CYS A 118 -5.87 -4.07 22.28
N ALA A 119 -6.87 -4.26 23.13
CA ALA A 119 -7.42 -5.58 23.44
C ALA A 119 -8.21 -6.14 22.26
N THR A 120 -8.84 -5.26 21.46
CA THR A 120 -9.60 -5.61 20.26
C THR A 120 -8.85 -5.18 19.02
N ILE A 121 -8.39 -6.15 18.22
CA ILE A 121 -7.76 -5.91 16.93
C ILE A 121 -8.77 -6.20 15.83
N VAL A 122 -8.97 -5.24 14.94
CA VAL A 122 -9.91 -5.34 13.81
C VAL A 122 -9.13 -5.28 12.50
N SER A 123 -9.48 -6.15 11.56
CA SER A 123 -9.00 -6.09 10.18
C SER A 123 -9.89 -5.20 9.33
N VAL A 124 -9.31 -4.24 8.60
CA VAL A 124 -10.07 -3.43 7.64
C VAL A 124 -10.35 -4.20 6.36
N ARG A 125 -11.48 -3.88 5.72
CA ARG A 125 -11.92 -4.47 4.45
C ARG A 125 -12.09 -3.38 3.40
N SER A 126 -11.59 -3.65 2.19
CA SER A 126 -11.88 -2.82 1.03
C SER A 126 -13.39 -2.85 0.70
N SER A 127 -13.89 -1.70 0.24
CA SER A 127 -15.24 -1.53 -0.28
C SER A 127 -15.35 -1.74 -1.79
N TYR A 128 -14.31 -2.31 -2.43
CA TYR A 128 -14.34 -2.68 -3.83
C TYR A 128 -14.71 -4.15 -4.01
N GLN A 129 -15.51 -4.42 -5.04
CA GLN A 129 -15.81 -5.77 -5.51
C GLN A 129 -15.56 -5.88 -7.02
N GLN A 130 -15.24 -7.08 -7.47
CA GLN A 130 -15.15 -7.36 -8.90
C GLN A 130 -16.56 -7.35 -9.50
N VAL A 131 -16.78 -6.49 -10.49
CA VAL A 131 -18.08 -6.32 -11.18
C VAL A 131 -18.06 -6.80 -12.63
N SER A 132 -16.87 -7.01 -13.20
CA SER A 132 -16.72 -7.58 -14.55
C SER A 132 -15.46 -8.44 -14.66
N THR A 133 -15.22 -9.02 -15.85
CA THR A 133 -13.97 -9.69 -16.20
C THR A 133 -13.13 -8.86 -17.16
N ASP A 134 -13.39 -7.55 -17.24
CA ASP A 134 -12.60 -6.65 -18.08
C ASP A 134 -11.14 -6.65 -17.68
N ARG A 135 -10.30 -6.41 -18.68
CA ARG A 135 -8.85 -6.32 -18.46
C ARG A 135 -8.46 -5.04 -17.71
N MET A 136 -9.22 -3.96 -17.88
CA MET A 136 -8.94 -2.65 -17.26
C MET A 136 -9.47 -2.60 -15.83
N VAL A 137 -8.65 -2.18 -14.87
CA VAL A 137 -9.00 -2.30 -13.44
C VAL A 137 -10.27 -1.54 -13.06
N TRP A 138 -10.49 -0.36 -13.63
CA TRP A 138 -11.61 0.51 -13.28
C TRP A 138 -12.93 0.10 -13.93
N LEU A 139 -12.88 -0.79 -14.93
CA LEU A 139 -14.06 -1.47 -15.46
C LEU A 139 -14.30 -2.78 -14.73
N ARG A 140 -13.21 -3.43 -14.27
CA ARG A 140 -13.24 -4.71 -13.57
C ARG A 140 -13.77 -4.60 -12.14
N TYR A 141 -13.39 -3.55 -11.42
CA TYR A 141 -13.71 -3.35 -10.01
C TYR A 141 -14.58 -2.12 -9.80
N GLY A 142 -15.67 -2.29 -9.03
CA GLY A 142 -16.58 -1.22 -8.65
C GLY A 142 -16.52 -0.95 -7.15
N TYR A 143 -16.48 0.32 -6.78
CA TYR A 143 -16.65 0.76 -5.40
C TYR A 143 -18.13 0.65 -5.00
N VAL A 144 -18.38 0.10 -3.81
CA VAL A 144 -19.71 0.02 -3.21
C VAL A 144 -19.65 0.59 -1.81
N ASP A 145 -20.30 1.73 -1.60
CA ASP A 145 -20.34 2.39 -0.30
C ASP A 145 -20.89 1.44 0.78
N GLY A 146 -20.19 1.37 1.92
CA GLY A 146 -20.53 0.50 3.05
C GLY A 146 -20.33 -1.01 2.84
N LEU A 147 -19.74 -1.47 1.72
CA LEU A 147 -19.43 -2.90 1.52
C LEU A 147 -18.30 -3.39 2.46
N GLY A 148 -17.32 -2.53 2.69
CA GLY A 148 -16.24 -2.71 3.64
C GLY A 148 -16.12 -1.48 4.54
N ASP A 149 -14.95 -1.32 5.14
CA ASP A 149 -14.63 -0.23 6.07
C ASP A 149 -13.99 0.96 5.33
N LEU A 150 -13.30 0.67 4.23
CA LEU A 150 -12.48 1.66 3.52
C LEU A 150 -13.28 2.44 2.48
N ASP A 151 -12.92 3.71 2.30
CA ASP A 151 -13.51 4.60 1.32
C ASP A 151 -13.06 4.31 -0.13
N ARG A 152 -13.51 5.15 -1.07
CA ARG A 152 -13.14 5.02 -2.50
C ARG A 152 -11.64 5.13 -2.77
N CYS A 153 -10.87 5.78 -1.91
CA CYS A 153 -9.42 5.89 -2.05
C CYS A 153 -8.68 4.78 -1.30
N ASN A 154 -9.41 3.84 -0.67
CA ASN A 154 -8.91 2.73 0.14
C ASN A 154 -8.21 3.21 1.43
N GLY A 155 -8.78 4.25 2.04
CA GLY A 155 -8.42 4.69 3.38
C GLY A 155 -9.64 4.89 4.26
N MET A 156 -9.41 5.32 5.50
CA MET A 156 -10.46 5.75 6.42
C MET A 156 -9.88 6.68 7.48
N THR A 157 -10.75 7.48 8.11
CA THR A 157 -10.44 8.16 9.36
C THR A 157 -10.63 7.15 10.50
N GLY A 158 -9.56 6.83 11.21
CA GLY A 158 -9.64 5.90 12.33
C GLY A 158 -10.03 6.57 13.65
N PRO A 159 -9.97 5.83 14.78
CA PRO A 159 -10.54 6.26 16.05
C PRO A 159 -9.91 7.53 16.66
N ASP A 160 -8.64 7.79 16.35
CA ASP A 160 -7.89 8.99 16.77
C ASP A 160 -8.25 10.25 15.95
N GLY A 161 -9.10 10.14 14.92
CA GLY A 161 -9.52 11.25 14.07
C GLY A 161 -8.57 11.55 12.89
N GLU A 162 -7.49 10.80 12.72
CA GLU A 162 -6.53 11.00 11.62
C GLU A 162 -6.91 10.15 10.40
N TYR A 163 -6.78 10.67 9.19
CA TYR A 163 -6.99 9.86 7.97
C TYR A 163 -5.76 9.02 7.65
N ARG A 164 -5.95 7.79 7.14
CA ARG A 164 -4.87 6.96 6.61
C ARG A 164 -5.34 5.97 5.55
N TYR A 165 -4.43 5.56 4.69
CA TYR A 165 -4.64 4.45 3.75
C TYR A 165 -4.30 3.11 4.41
N TYR A 166 -4.78 2.02 3.83
CA TYR A 166 -4.54 0.67 4.36
C TYR A 166 -4.06 -0.29 3.28
N ALA A 167 -2.99 -1.02 3.58
CA ALA A 167 -2.47 -2.10 2.73
C ALA A 167 -3.29 -3.37 2.96
N VAL A 168 -4.21 -3.68 2.05
CA VAL A 168 -5.14 -4.82 2.13
C VAL A 168 -4.90 -5.82 1.00
N ARG A 169 -5.31 -7.08 1.18
CA ARG A 169 -5.10 -8.13 0.16
C ARG A 169 -6.06 -8.05 -1.03
N THR A 170 -7.08 -7.21 -0.96
CA THR A 170 -8.09 -7.02 -2.00
C THR A 170 -7.89 -5.69 -2.71
N PHE A 171 -8.36 -5.59 -3.96
CA PHE A 171 -8.30 -4.35 -4.73
C PHE A 171 -8.79 -3.12 -3.93
N PRO A 172 -8.15 -1.93 -4.02
CA PRO A 172 -6.99 -1.57 -4.85
C PRO A 172 -5.64 -1.81 -4.16
N TYR A 173 -5.60 -2.68 -3.14
CA TYR A 173 -4.42 -3.11 -2.38
C TYR A 173 -3.77 -2.05 -1.49
N PHE A 174 -3.51 -0.85 -1.99
CA PHE A 174 -2.91 0.24 -1.24
C PHE A 174 -3.77 1.51 -1.28
N LEU A 175 -3.91 2.12 -2.45
CA LEU A 175 -4.75 3.30 -2.67
C LEU A 175 -5.23 3.37 -4.12
N GLY A 176 -6.48 3.79 -4.29
CA GLY A 176 -7.09 4.00 -5.61
C GLY A 176 -7.06 5.47 -6.06
N CYS A 177 -6.94 6.40 -5.12
CA CYS A 177 -6.83 7.83 -5.33
C CYS A 177 -6.15 8.51 -4.13
N TYR A 178 -5.81 9.79 -4.29
CA TYR A 178 -5.40 10.63 -3.17
C TYR A 178 -6.60 11.34 -2.54
N THR A 179 -6.61 11.43 -1.22
CA THR A 179 -7.50 12.29 -0.44
C THR A 179 -6.88 13.66 -0.18
N GLY A 180 -5.54 13.76 -0.19
CA GLY A 180 -4.82 15.01 -0.03
C GLY A 180 -4.40 15.64 -1.37
N GLU A 181 -3.69 16.76 -1.29
CA GLU A 181 -3.12 17.42 -2.45
C GLU A 181 -1.73 16.88 -2.78
N VAL A 182 -1.47 16.62 -4.06
CA VAL A 182 -0.12 16.31 -4.56
C VAL A 182 0.46 17.57 -5.19
N GLY A 183 1.49 18.15 -4.56
CA GLY A 183 2.06 19.41 -5.03
C GLY A 183 2.83 19.27 -6.35
N THR A 184 2.49 20.07 -7.36
CA THR A 184 3.26 20.22 -8.61
C THR A 184 4.51 21.08 -8.35
N GLN A 185 5.71 20.64 -8.76
CA GLN A 185 6.83 21.56 -8.97
C GLN A 185 7.28 21.49 -10.42
N SER A 186 7.32 22.65 -11.10
CA SER A 186 8.09 22.82 -12.31
C SER A 186 9.56 22.60 -11.99
N ALA A 187 10.17 21.54 -12.52
CA ALA A 187 11.60 21.32 -12.38
C ALA A 187 12.36 22.48 -13.04
N LYS A 188 12.87 23.43 -12.25
CA LYS A 188 14.01 24.22 -12.72
C LYS A 188 15.19 23.26 -12.83
N ARG A 189 15.53 22.92 -14.09
CA ARG A 189 16.78 22.25 -14.46
C ARG A 189 17.91 22.88 -13.65
N PRO A 190 18.68 22.13 -12.85
CA PRO A 190 19.85 22.68 -12.19
C PRO A 190 20.79 23.22 -13.28
N GLU A 191 21.15 24.50 -13.18
CA GLU A 191 22.20 25.08 -14.00
C GLU A 191 23.46 24.23 -13.80
N ARG A 192 24.01 23.73 -14.92
CA ARG A 192 25.34 23.12 -14.91
C ARG A 192 26.29 24.21 -14.43
N ARG A 193 26.90 24.00 -13.26
CA ARG A 193 28.00 24.85 -12.81
C ARG A 193 29.14 24.70 -13.84
N PRO A 194 29.76 25.81 -14.29
CA PRO A 194 30.82 25.79 -15.29
C PRO A 194 32.04 24.99 -14.83
#